data_AF-A0A959ZU88-F1
#
_entry.id   AF-A0A959ZU88-F1
#
_cell.length_a   1.000
_cell.length_b   1.000
_cell.length_c   1.000
_cell.angle_alpha   90.00
_cell.angle_beta   90.00
_cell.angle_gamma   90.00
#
_symmetry.space_group_name_H-M   'P 1'
#
loop_
_entity.id
_entity.type
_entity.pdbx_description
1 polymer ?
#
loop_
_entity_poly.entity_id
_entity_poly.type
_entity_poly.pdbx_seq_one_letter_code
_entity_poly.pdbx_strand_id
1 'polypeptide(L)' 'SLWRAETPQIFRRPVLAEAIDAAISAGRLDAATDCASLVEANRGRVTVVGHGAPNMKVTTESDIPLAEVLLARVR' A
#
# COMPACT_ATOMS: atom_id res chain seq x y z
N SER A 1 -1.05 17.71 -5.24
CA SER A 1 -0.93 16.49 -6.08
C SER A 1 -1.81 15.40 -5.49
N LEU A 2 -2.31 14.47 -6.32
CA LEU A 2 -3.04 13.27 -5.88
C LEU A 2 -2.25 12.04 -6.33
N TRP A 3 -2.11 11.04 -5.46
CA TRP A 3 -1.32 9.83 -5.70
C TRP A 3 -2.17 8.58 -5.46
N ARG A 4 -1.87 7.50 -6.19
CA ARG A 4 -2.39 6.16 -5.92
C ARG A 4 -1.36 5.40 -5.09
N ALA A 5 -1.76 4.91 -3.92
CA ALA A 5 -0.89 4.10 -3.08
C ALA A 5 -0.70 2.71 -3.70
N GLU A 6 0.55 2.28 -3.83
CA GLU A 6 0.95 0.94 -4.28
C GLU A 6 1.79 0.25 -3.21
N THR A 7 2.18 -1.00 -3.46
CA THR A 7 3.09 -1.78 -2.59
C THR A 7 4.38 -2.09 -3.35
N PRO A 8 5.53 -2.36 -2.69
CA PRO A 8 5.73 -2.45 -1.25
C PRO A 8 5.60 -1.11 -0.53
N GLN A 9 5.09 -1.16 0.70
CA GLN A 9 5.13 -0.04 1.64
C GLN A 9 6.08 -0.39 2.78
N ILE A 10 7.07 0.46 3.06
CA ILE A 10 8.17 0.14 3.97
C ILE A 10 8.04 0.97 5.23
N PHE A 11 8.05 0.30 6.38
CA PHE A 11 7.99 0.92 7.70
C PHE A 11 9.02 0.31 8.65
N ARG A 12 9.44 1.09 9.65
CA ARG A 12 10.11 0.53 10.83
C ARG A 12 9.12 -0.40 11.53
N ARG A 13 9.55 -1.63 11.83
CA ARG A 13 8.73 -2.63 12.53
C ARG A 13 7.94 -2.09 13.74
N PRO A 14 8.56 -1.40 14.72
CA PRO A 14 7.82 -0.91 15.89
C PRO A 14 6.71 0.08 15.51
N VAL A 15 6.95 0.96 14.53
CA VAL A 15 5.97 1.97 14.09
C VAL A 15 4.72 1.33 13.51
N LEU A 16 4.88 0.34 12.62
CA LEU A 16 3.72 -0.33 12.03
C LEU A 16 2.99 -1.23 13.04
N ALA A 17 3.73 -1.91 13.91
CA ALA A 17 3.13 -2.74 14.97
C ALA A 17 2.27 -1.89 15.93
N GLU A 18 2.81 -0.78 16.42
CA GLU A 18 2.07 0.15 17.30
C GLU A 18 0.84 0.73 16.62
N ALA A 19 0.93 1.07 15.32
CA ALA A 19 -0.21 1.57 14.55
C ALA A 19 -1.32 0.51 14.38
N ILE A 20 -0.95 -0.75 14.12
CA ILE A 20 -1.89 -1.88 14.05
C ILE A 20 -2.56 -2.10 15.41
N ASP A 21 -1.79 -2.14 16.50
CA ASP A 21 -2.31 -2.36 17.85
C ASP A 21 -3.27 -1.24 18.28
N ALA A 22 -2.96 0.02 17.92
CA ALA A 22 -3.83 1.16 18.16
C ALA A 22 -5.15 1.05 17.35
N ALA A 23 -5.08 0.65 16.09
CA ALA A 23 -6.26 0.47 15.24
C ALA A 23 -7.17 -0.68 15.73
N ILE A 24 -6.57 -1.80 16.17
CA ILE A 24 -7.30 -2.92 16.79
C ILE A 24 -7.99 -2.44 18.07
N SER A 25 -7.26 -1.77 18.96
CA SER A 25 -7.78 -1.28 20.24
C SER A 25 -8.91 -0.27 20.07
N ALA A 26 -8.87 0.52 18.99
CA ALA A 26 -9.91 1.48 18.64
C ALA A 26 -11.11 0.87 17.87
N GLY A 27 -11.04 -0.41 17.48
CA GLY A 27 -12.05 -1.04 16.63
C GLY A 27 -12.14 -0.42 15.23
N ARG A 28 -10.98 -0.05 14.65
CA ARG A 28 -10.87 0.67 13.36
C ARG A 28 -10.04 -0.06 12.32
N LEU A 29 -9.63 -1.31 12.58
CA LEU A 29 -8.76 -2.06 11.66
C LEU A 29 -9.44 -2.31 10.30
N ASP A 30 -10.75 -2.48 10.28
CA ASP A 30 -11.58 -2.69 9.08
C ASP A 30 -11.60 -1.48 8.13
N ALA A 31 -11.43 -0.27 8.66
CA ALA A 31 -11.37 0.96 7.88
C ALA A 31 -10.00 1.20 7.23
N ALA A 32 -8.96 0.47 7.66
CA ALA A 32 -7.61 0.60 7.09
C ALA A 32 -7.55 -0.06 5.70
N THR A 33 -7.09 0.69 4.70
CA THR A 33 -7.01 0.22 3.30
C THR A 33 -5.59 -0.18 2.90
N ASP A 34 -4.58 0.34 3.59
CA ASP A 34 -3.16 0.03 3.41
C ASP A 34 -2.35 0.29 4.70
N CYS A 35 -1.05 -0.01 4.71
CA CYS A 35 -0.21 0.19 5.89
C CYS A 35 0.08 1.68 6.16
N ALA A 36 0.13 2.52 5.13
CA ALA A 36 0.28 3.96 5.27
C ALA A 36 -0.88 4.58 6.07
N SER A 37 -2.12 4.21 5.77
CA SER A 37 -3.32 4.72 6.46
C SER A 37 -3.31 4.40 7.96
N LEU A 38 -2.81 3.23 8.36
CA LEU A 38 -2.62 2.86 9.76
C LEU A 38 -1.61 3.79 10.44
N VAL A 39 -0.45 3.99 9.80
CA VAL A 39 0.63 4.81 10.36
C VAL A 39 0.20 6.27 10.46
N GLU A 40 -0.49 6.80 9.45
CA GLU A 40 -1.04 8.16 9.47
C GLU A 40 -2.10 8.34 10.56
N ALA A 41 -3.02 7.39 10.71
CA ALA A 41 -4.03 7.40 11.78
C ALA A 41 -3.39 7.39 13.17
N ASN A 42 -2.23 6.75 13.32
CA ASN A 42 -1.42 6.77 14.53
C ASN A 42 -0.40 7.93 14.58
N ARG A 43 -0.65 9.04 13.86
CA ARG A 43 0.16 10.27 13.84
C ARG A 43 1.59 10.11 13.29
N GLY A 44 1.89 8.98 12.66
CA GLY A 44 3.13 8.76 11.95
C GLY A 44 3.20 9.58 10.66
N ARG A 45 4.42 9.71 10.10
CA ARG A 45 4.64 10.40 8.83
C ARG A 45 4.97 9.41 7.73
N VAL A 46 4.37 9.59 6.56
CA VAL A 46 4.60 8.82 5.35
C VAL A 46 5.26 9.71 4.30
N THR A 47 6.15 9.12 3.49
CA THR A 47 6.73 9.78 2.31
C THR A 47 6.35 9.00 1.07
N VAL A 48 5.84 9.70 0.06
CA VAL A 48 5.52 9.09 -1.24
C VAL A 48 6.76 9.08 -2.11
N VAL A 49 7.08 7.92 -2.68
CA VAL A 49 8.19 7.74 -3.62
C VAL A 49 7.59 7.37 -4.98
N GLY A 50 7.80 8.21 -6.00
CA GLY A 50 7.39 7.91 -7.36
C GLY A 50 8.24 6.79 -7.97
N HIS A 51 7.63 5.95 -8.81
CA HIS A 51 8.31 4.85 -9.51
C HIS A 51 8.11 4.99 -11.03
N GLY A 52 9.08 4.47 -11.80
CA GLY A 52 9.11 4.61 -13.26
C GLY A 52 8.49 3.45 -14.04
N ALA A 53 8.22 2.32 -13.38
CA ALA A 53 7.65 1.12 -14.01
C ALA A 53 6.27 0.82 -13.41
N PRO A 54 5.26 0.44 -14.21
CA PRO A 54 3.93 0.12 -13.70
C PRO A 54 3.96 -1.09 -12.75
N ASN A 55 3.25 -1.02 -11.63
CA ASN A 55 3.14 -2.08 -10.65
C ASN A 55 1.68 -2.29 -10.22
N MET A 56 0.87 -2.71 -11.19
CA MET A 56 -0.57 -2.81 -11.01
C MET A 56 -0.97 -3.98 -10.09
N LYS A 57 -2.07 -3.78 -9.35
CA LYS A 57 -2.77 -4.86 -8.64
C LYS A 57 -3.71 -5.57 -9.61
N VAL A 58 -3.54 -6.88 -9.78
CA VAL A 58 -4.51 -7.74 -10.48
C VAL A 58 -5.68 -8.01 -9.53
N THR A 59 -6.86 -7.52 -9.87
CA THR A 59 -8.06 -7.57 -9.02
C THR A 59 -9.23 -8.25 -9.73
N THR A 60 -9.31 -8.14 -11.05
CA THR A 60 -10.33 -8.78 -11.89
C THR A 60 -9.70 -9.61 -13.00
N GLU A 61 -10.50 -10.46 -13.66
CA GLU A 61 -10.03 -11.25 -14.81
C GLU A 61 -9.53 -10.38 -15.96
N SER A 62 -10.12 -9.19 -16.14
CA SER A 62 -9.70 -8.24 -17.17
C SER A 62 -8.31 -7.65 -16.95
N ASP A 63 -7.76 -7.76 -15.74
CA ASP A 63 -6.41 -7.28 -15.42
C ASP A 63 -5.32 -8.24 -15.92
N ILE A 64 -5.65 -9.52 -16.15
CA ILE A 64 -4.68 -10.57 -16.48
C ILE A 64 -3.93 -10.28 -17.79
N PRO A 65 -4.60 -9.99 -18.93
CA PRO A 65 -3.90 -9.73 -20.18
C PRO A 65 -2.95 -8.53 -20.07
N LEU A 66 -3.30 -7.53 -19.25
CA LEU A 66 -2.44 -6.38 -19.02
C LEU A 66 -1.20 -6.76 -18.22
N ALA A 67 -1.35 -7.55 -17.15
CA ALA A 67 -0.23 -8.04 -16.36
C ALA A 67 0.76 -8.86 -17.20
N GLU A 68 0.28 -9.72 -18.11
CA GLU A 68 1.12 -10.51 -19.02
C GLU A 68 1.96 -9.62 -19.94
N VAL A 69 1.35 -8.58 -20.52
CA VAL A 69 2.06 -7.60 -21.37
C VAL A 69 3.13 -6.84 -20.56
N LEU A 70 2.81 -6.44 -19.33
CA LEU A 70 3.77 -5.74 -18.47
C LEU A 70 4.96 -6.65 -18.11
N LEU A 71 4.70 -7.91 -17.77
CA LEU A 71 5.76 -8.90 -17.47
C LEU A 71 6.66 -9.16 -18.68
N ALA A 72 6.10 -9.22 -19.89
CA ALA A 72 6.89 -9.43 -21.10
C ALA A 72 7.86 -8.27 -21.42
N ARG A 73 7.55 -7.04 -20.99
CA ARG A 73 8.37 -5.85 -21.22
C ARG A 73 9.52 -5.67 -20.23
N VAL A 74 9.43 -6.33 -19.07
CA VAL A 74 10.43 -6.25 -17.99
C VAL A 74 11.48 -7.38 -18.10
N ARG A 75 11.34 -8.26 -19.11
CA ARG A 75 12.33 -9.29 -19.44
C ARG A 75 13.59 -8.73 -20.09
#